data_AF-A0A1U9MCL2-F1
#
_entry.id   AF-A0A1U9MCL2-F1
#
_cell.length_a   1.000
_cell.length_b   1.000
_cell.length_c   1.000
_cell.angle_alpha   90.00
_cell.angle_beta   90.00
_cell.angle_gamma   90.00
#
_symmetry.space_group_name_H-M   'P 1'
#
loop_
_entity.id
_entity.type
_entity.pdbx_description
1 polymer ?
#
loop_
_entity_poly.entity_id
_entity_poly.type
_entity_poly.pdbx_seq_one_letter_code
_entity_poly.pdbx_strand_id
1 'polypeptide(L)'
;MQEFCFEAVPSITVKWGGANKLGEFVEHYYEERKVLIVTDGSLHKAGVLEQPKLSLERAGFKVAVFDKVVADPPENIVLECVEKAKAAGINIVVGFGGGSSMDVAKLSAVLIRSEQKLQDLYGIGKVKGKRLPLIQIPTTAGTGSESTNITILTTGETTKMGVVANQLYADKVLLDGELTVGLPNLQTAATGIDAMVHAIEAYTGKLKKNPLSDAFAREALKLLSANIVTACNDGHNKEAREAMLLGANLAGQAFANSPVGAVHALAYPLGGHYHLPHGLTNALMLGPVLRFNMKAAAHLYAELGDVVGTHTKGTEIERSKAFVEFMEKLMRETGAPRHLKEVGVTDNSLALLASDAMKQTRLLVNNPVEVTEADALELYRQAF
;
A
#
# COMPACT_ATOMS: atom_id res chain seq x y z
N MET A 1 12.42 18.53 -20.11
CA MET A 1 11.95 17.69 -18.98
C MET A 1 11.55 18.65 -17.87
N GLN A 2 10.38 18.50 -17.24
CA GLN A 2 10.02 19.30 -16.07
C GLN A 2 10.94 18.92 -14.89
N GLU A 3 11.22 19.87 -14.01
CA GLU A 3 11.96 19.61 -12.78
C GLU A 3 11.17 18.64 -11.89
N PHE A 4 11.84 17.63 -11.32
CA PHE A 4 11.22 16.69 -10.40
C PHE A 4 12.19 16.26 -9.30
N CYS A 5 11.63 15.83 -8.17
CA CYS A 5 12.35 15.20 -7.07
C CYS A 5 11.83 13.78 -6.92
N PHE A 6 12.73 12.82 -6.70
CA PHE A 6 12.40 11.44 -6.43
C PHE A 6 13.10 11.01 -5.14
N GLU A 7 12.31 10.62 -4.15
CA GLU A 7 12.77 10.18 -2.85
C GLU A 7 12.41 8.71 -2.65
N ALA A 8 13.33 7.94 -2.07
CA ALA A 8 13.14 6.52 -1.85
C ALA A 8 13.82 6.08 -0.55
N VAL A 9 13.50 4.87 -0.12
CA VAL A 9 14.19 4.24 1.00
C VAL A 9 15.68 4.01 0.65
N PRO A 10 16.62 4.20 1.59
CA PRO A 10 18.05 4.09 1.30
C PRO A 10 18.53 2.67 0.96
N SER A 11 17.81 1.63 1.41
CA SER A 11 18.26 0.24 1.29
C SER A 11 17.09 -0.74 1.28
N ILE A 12 17.01 -1.56 0.22
CA ILE A 12 16.05 -2.65 0.06
C ILE A 12 16.82 -3.95 -0.12
N THR A 13 16.47 -4.98 0.66
CA THR A 13 17.03 -6.32 0.55
C THR A 13 15.92 -7.29 0.18
N VAL A 14 16.11 -8.07 -0.88
CA VAL A 14 15.18 -9.15 -1.27
C VAL A 14 15.81 -10.47 -0.87
N LYS A 15 15.15 -11.22 0.02
CA LYS A 15 15.69 -12.49 0.52
C LYS A 15 14.59 -13.38 1.07
N TRP A 16 14.31 -14.49 0.37
CA TRP A 16 13.47 -15.58 0.89
C TRP A 16 14.00 -16.12 2.23
N GLY A 17 13.13 -16.18 3.23
CA GLY A 17 13.46 -16.59 4.60
C GLY A 17 14.45 -15.64 5.29
N GLY A 18 14.62 -14.42 4.78
CA GLY A 18 15.47 -13.40 5.37
C GLY A 18 15.02 -13.00 6.78
N ALA A 19 13.72 -12.98 7.06
CA ALA A 19 13.18 -12.61 8.36
C ALA A 19 13.58 -13.59 9.47
N ASN A 20 13.82 -14.86 9.15
CA ASN A 20 14.32 -15.86 10.09
C ASN A 20 15.75 -15.55 10.58
N LYS A 21 16.46 -14.66 9.88
CA LYS A 21 17.80 -14.16 10.22
C LYS A 21 17.79 -12.66 10.52
N LEU A 22 16.69 -12.16 11.09
CA LEU A 22 16.53 -10.73 11.36
C LEU A 22 17.64 -10.15 12.25
N GLY A 23 18.14 -10.89 13.24
CA GLY A 23 19.28 -10.48 14.06
C GLY A 23 20.52 -10.13 13.22
N GLU A 24 20.91 -11.01 12.31
CA GLU A 24 22.04 -10.81 11.38
C GLU A 24 21.82 -9.59 10.47
N PHE A 25 20.56 -9.38 10.04
CA PHE A 25 20.17 -8.27 9.20
C PHE A 25 20.23 -6.91 9.92
N VAL A 26 20.05 -6.87 11.25
CA VAL A 26 20.02 -5.63 12.04
C VAL A 26 21.36 -5.32 12.72
N GLU A 27 22.07 -6.33 13.25
CA GLU A 27 23.20 -6.17 14.17
C GLU A 27 24.37 -5.33 13.64
N HIS A 28 24.60 -5.38 12.32
CA HIS A 28 25.71 -4.69 11.68
C HIS A 28 25.45 -3.20 11.39
N TYR A 29 24.19 -2.75 11.51
CA TYR A 29 23.80 -1.40 11.08
C TYR A 29 23.47 -0.45 12.22
N TYR A 30 23.21 -0.97 13.42
CA TYR A 30 22.78 -0.17 14.56
C TYR A 30 23.63 -0.50 15.78
N GLU A 31 23.99 0.51 16.56
CA GLU A 31 24.62 0.32 17.88
C GLU A 31 23.55 0.13 18.97
N GLU A 32 22.34 0.59 18.71
CA GLU A 32 21.15 0.39 19.52
C GLU A 32 20.81 -1.10 19.70
N ARG A 33 20.22 -1.47 20.84
CA ARG A 33 19.99 -2.87 21.24
C ARG A 33 18.59 -3.16 21.79
N LYS A 34 17.65 -2.22 21.71
CA LYS A 34 16.27 -2.40 22.21
C LYS A 34 15.27 -2.20 21.07
N VAL A 35 14.79 -3.32 20.54
CA VAL A 35 13.93 -3.38 19.35
C VAL A 35 12.48 -3.50 19.78
N LEU A 36 11.61 -2.74 19.12
CA LEU A 36 10.16 -2.96 19.14
C LEU A 36 9.74 -3.54 17.80
N ILE A 37 9.11 -4.72 17.84
CA ILE A 37 8.37 -5.26 16.69
C ILE A 37 6.93 -4.78 16.80
N VAL A 38 6.45 -4.08 15.78
CA VAL A 38 5.06 -3.61 15.64
C VAL A 38 4.37 -4.49 14.61
N THR A 39 3.33 -5.20 15.02
CA THR A 39 2.63 -6.19 14.20
C THR A 39 1.14 -6.27 14.56
N ASP A 40 0.40 -7.09 13.83
CA ASP A 40 -0.96 -7.49 14.19
C ASP A 40 -0.99 -8.79 15.00
N GLY A 41 -2.07 -8.99 15.74
CA GLY A 41 -2.22 -10.16 16.60
C GLY A 41 -2.38 -11.47 15.86
N SER A 42 -2.74 -11.45 14.57
CA SER A 42 -2.94 -12.67 13.78
C SER A 42 -1.60 -13.30 13.39
N LEU A 43 -0.63 -12.49 12.95
CA LEU A 43 0.73 -12.94 12.64
C LEU A 43 1.45 -13.44 13.89
N HIS A 44 1.26 -12.75 15.02
CA HIS A 44 1.87 -13.17 16.28
C HIS A 44 1.32 -14.54 16.73
N LYS A 45 -0.01 -14.73 16.73
CA LYS A 45 -0.64 -16.01 17.08
C LYS A 45 -0.29 -17.14 16.11
N ALA A 46 -0.02 -16.82 14.85
CA ALA A 46 0.43 -17.77 13.84
C ALA A 46 1.92 -18.18 14.00
N GLY A 47 2.64 -17.61 14.96
CA GLY A 47 4.04 -17.97 15.23
C GLY A 47 5.05 -17.38 14.24
N VAL A 48 4.62 -16.45 13.38
CA VAL A 48 5.47 -15.84 12.34
C VAL A 48 6.63 -15.04 12.95
N LEU A 49 6.45 -14.52 14.16
CA LEU A 49 7.46 -13.74 14.86
C LEU A 49 8.48 -14.56 15.66
N GLU A 50 8.27 -15.87 15.85
CA GLU A 50 9.10 -16.67 16.76
C GLU A 50 10.57 -16.71 16.33
N GLN A 51 10.83 -17.07 15.06
CA GLN A 51 12.21 -17.11 14.54
C GLN A 51 12.85 -15.72 14.40
N PRO A 52 12.17 -14.68 13.84
CA PRO A 52 12.70 -13.32 13.83
C PRO A 52 13.08 -12.80 15.22
N LYS A 53 12.25 -13.04 16.24
CA LYS A 53 12.50 -12.65 17.62
C LYS A 53 13.72 -13.39 18.20
N LEU A 54 13.77 -14.71 18.07
CA LEU A 54 14.91 -15.52 18.53
C LEU A 54 16.21 -15.11 17.83
N SER A 55 16.14 -14.78 16.55
CA SER A 55 17.30 -14.29 15.78
C SER A 55 17.83 -12.96 16.36
N LEU A 56 16.94 -12.00 16.63
CA LEU A 56 17.30 -10.75 17.30
C LEU A 56 17.89 -10.97 18.69
N GLU A 57 17.28 -11.83 19.51
CA GLU A 57 17.78 -12.14 20.86
C GLU A 57 19.18 -12.79 20.83
N ARG A 58 19.43 -13.69 19.88
CA ARG A 58 20.76 -14.29 19.67
C ARG A 58 21.82 -13.28 19.24
N ALA A 59 21.43 -12.25 18.49
CA ALA A 59 22.29 -11.13 18.12
C ALA A 59 22.44 -10.09 19.27
N GLY A 60 21.92 -10.37 20.46
CA GLY A 60 22.08 -9.53 21.65
C GLY A 60 21.07 -8.39 21.79
N PHE A 61 19.98 -8.38 21.01
CA PHE A 61 18.91 -7.40 21.15
C PHE A 61 17.93 -7.80 22.27
N LYS A 62 17.46 -6.80 23.01
CA LYS A 62 16.25 -6.92 23.84
C LYS A 62 15.04 -6.61 22.97
N VAL A 63 14.09 -7.53 22.89
CA VAL A 63 12.94 -7.42 21.98
C VAL A 63 11.65 -7.21 22.77
N ALA A 64 10.92 -6.15 22.43
CA ALA A 64 9.53 -5.96 22.80
C ALA A 64 8.64 -6.17 21.57
N VAL A 65 7.41 -6.65 21.79
CA VAL A 65 6.42 -6.84 20.73
C VAL A 65 5.18 -6.01 21.06
N PHE A 66 4.67 -5.28 20.08
CA PHE A 66 3.35 -4.67 20.09
C PHE A 66 2.53 -5.30 18.97
N ASP A 67 1.53 -6.10 19.35
CA ASP A 67 0.74 -6.99 18.49
C ASP A 67 -0.74 -6.63 18.46
N LYS A 68 -1.07 -5.38 18.81
CA LYS A 68 -2.44 -4.88 18.87
C LYS A 68 -2.86 -4.12 17.62
N VAL A 69 -2.04 -4.12 16.57
CA VAL A 69 -2.40 -3.46 15.32
C VAL A 69 -3.61 -4.15 14.70
N VAL A 70 -4.55 -3.35 14.25
CA VAL A 70 -5.74 -3.76 13.51
C VAL A 70 -5.68 -3.15 12.10
N ALA A 71 -6.44 -3.72 11.17
CA ALA A 71 -6.66 -3.08 9.88
C ALA A 71 -7.18 -1.66 10.12
N ASP A 72 -6.74 -0.71 9.30
CA ASP A 72 -7.21 0.66 9.38
C ASP A 72 -7.03 1.32 10.75
N PRO A 73 -5.80 1.33 11.28
CA PRO A 73 -5.53 1.51 12.70
C PRO A 73 -6.03 2.89 13.18
N PRO A 74 -6.81 2.92 14.28
CA PRO A 74 -7.21 4.17 14.91
C PRO A 74 -6.07 4.79 15.72
N GLU A 75 -6.17 6.09 16.00
CA GLU A 75 -5.12 6.88 16.68
C GLU A 75 -4.65 6.28 18.00
N ASN A 76 -5.58 5.72 18.78
CA ASN A 76 -5.28 5.15 20.09
C ASN A 76 -4.30 3.96 20.00
N ILE A 77 -4.30 3.20 18.90
CA ILE A 77 -3.35 2.10 18.70
C ILE A 77 -1.92 2.62 18.56
N VAL A 78 -1.74 3.74 17.85
CA VAL A 78 -0.43 4.41 17.73
C VAL A 78 0.03 4.93 19.10
N LEU A 79 -0.86 5.62 19.83
CA LEU A 79 -0.53 6.17 21.14
C LEU A 79 -0.16 5.08 22.15
N GLU A 80 -0.90 3.96 22.17
CA GLU A 80 -0.58 2.82 23.04
C GLU A 80 0.77 2.18 22.67
N CYS A 81 1.07 2.07 21.37
CA CYS A 81 2.35 1.58 20.88
C CYS A 81 3.51 2.46 21.37
N VAL A 82 3.37 3.79 21.25
CA VAL A 82 4.35 4.78 21.68
C VAL A 82 4.59 4.72 23.19
N GLU A 83 3.52 4.67 23.99
CA GLU A 83 3.63 4.57 25.45
C GLU A 83 4.39 3.31 25.88
N LYS A 84 4.03 2.15 25.32
CA LYS A 84 4.74 0.88 25.58
C LYS A 84 6.22 0.98 25.18
N ALA A 85 6.50 1.60 24.04
CA ALA A 85 7.86 1.75 23.53
C ALA A 85 8.72 2.68 24.40
N LYS A 86 8.16 3.80 24.85
CA LYS A 86 8.82 4.72 25.79
C LYS A 86 9.12 4.04 27.12
N ALA A 87 8.14 3.31 27.69
CA ALA A 87 8.32 2.58 28.94
C ALA A 87 9.42 1.50 28.87
N ALA A 88 9.55 0.80 27.74
CA ALA A 88 10.61 -0.18 27.51
C ALA A 88 11.97 0.45 27.14
N GLY A 89 12.01 1.77 26.89
CA GLY A 89 13.19 2.49 26.43
C GLY A 89 13.66 2.02 25.06
N ILE A 90 12.72 1.75 24.15
CA ILE A 90 12.97 1.29 22.78
C ILE A 90 13.80 2.31 22.02
N ASN A 91 14.74 1.81 21.21
CA ASN A 91 15.60 2.63 20.37
C ASN A 91 15.76 2.14 18.92
N ILE A 92 15.04 1.09 18.52
CA ILE A 92 14.83 0.66 17.13
C ILE A 92 13.38 0.21 16.95
N VAL A 93 12.74 0.55 15.84
CA VAL A 93 11.38 0.08 15.50
C VAL A 93 11.44 -0.79 14.24
N VAL A 94 10.78 -1.95 14.31
CA VAL A 94 10.56 -2.86 13.18
C VAL A 94 9.06 -2.93 12.93
N GLY A 95 8.60 -2.43 11.78
CA GLY A 95 7.25 -2.73 11.31
C GLY A 95 7.24 -4.08 10.60
N PHE A 96 6.42 -5.00 11.09
CA PHE A 96 6.33 -6.37 10.62
C PHE A 96 4.87 -6.71 10.35
N GLY A 97 4.45 -6.75 9.08
CA GLY A 97 3.07 -7.05 8.74
C GLY A 97 2.61 -6.39 7.43
N GLY A 98 1.30 -6.21 7.29
CA GLY A 98 0.72 -5.41 6.22
C GLY A 98 0.88 -3.90 6.43
N GLY A 99 0.28 -3.10 5.54
CA GLY A 99 0.36 -1.63 5.58
C GLY A 99 0.01 -1.02 6.94
N SER A 100 -1.02 -1.54 7.63
CA SER A 100 -1.42 -1.06 8.95
C SER A 100 -0.33 -1.17 10.01
N SER A 101 0.40 -2.30 10.06
CA SER A 101 1.50 -2.50 11.02
C SER A 101 2.66 -1.57 10.71
N MET A 102 2.97 -1.39 9.43
CA MET A 102 4.04 -0.50 8.98
C MET A 102 3.72 0.97 9.24
N ASP A 103 2.46 1.37 9.09
CA ASP A 103 1.96 2.71 9.38
C ASP A 103 2.02 3.05 10.87
N VAL A 104 1.61 2.13 11.74
CA VAL A 104 1.81 2.29 13.19
C VAL A 104 3.30 2.36 13.52
N ALA A 105 4.14 1.51 12.90
CA ALA A 105 5.58 1.52 13.13
C ALA A 105 6.24 2.85 12.74
N LYS A 106 5.87 3.43 11.60
CA LYS A 106 6.37 4.72 11.11
C LYS A 106 6.09 5.84 12.12
N LEU A 107 4.83 5.98 12.55
CA LEU A 107 4.45 7.02 13.50
C LEU A 107 5.04 6.77 14.88
N SER A 108 5.11 5.52 15.34
CA SER A 108 5.79 5.18 16.58
C SER A 108 7.26 5.59 16.55
N ALA A 109 7.99 5.30 15.47
CA ALA A 109 9.40 5.69 15.33
C ALA A 109 9.60 7.22 15.45
N VAL A 110 8.67 8.01 14.93
CA VAL A 110 8.66 9.49 15.08
C VAL A 110 8.33 9.88 16.52
N LEU A 111 7.18 9.43 17.04
CA LEU A 111 6.60 9.92 18.30
C LEU A 111 7.33 9.46 19.56
N ILE A 112 8.11 8.38 19.50
CA ILE A 112 8.95 7.94 20.62
C ILE A 112 10.00 9.01 20.99
N ARG A 113 10.55 9.72 19.99
CA ARG A 113 11.57 10.78 20.19
C ARG A 113 11.05 12.20 19.96
N SER A 114 9.75 12.37 19.73
CA SER A 114 9.14 13.68 19.46
C SER A 114 8.37 14.21 20.66
N GLU A 115 8.36 15.53 20.78
CA GLU A 115 7.46 16.29 21.67
C GLU A 115 6.14 16.67 20.98
N GLN A 116 6.02 16.44 19.66
CA GLN A 116 4.80 16.72 18.91
C GLN A 116 3.67 15.76 19.34
N LYS A 117 2.44 16.27 19.34
CA LYS A 117 1.24 15.44 19.48
C LYS A 117 0.86 14.85 18.14
N LEU A 118 0.29 13.64 18.13
CA LEU A 118 -0.13 12.95 16.91
C LEU A 118 -1.01 13.82 15.99
N GLN A 119 -1.92 14.61 16.57
CA GLN A 119 -2.82 15.48 15.81
C GLN A 119 -2.06 16.56 15.00
N ASP A 120 -0.88 16.97 15.47
CA ASP A 120 -0.06 17.99 14.82
C ASP A 120 0.73 17.43 13.62
N LEU A 121 0.76 16.10 13.43
CA LEU A 121 1.49 15.45 12.34
C LEU A 121 0.66 15.36 11.06
N TYR A 122 -0.67 15.46 11.12
CA TYR A 122 -1.52 15.26 9.95
C TYR A 122 -1.29 16.28 8.83
N GLY A 123 -1.30 15.78 7.60
CA GLY A 123 -1.02 16.55 6.39
C GLY A 123 0.41 16.38 5.88
N ILE A 124 0.83 17.31 5.04
CA ILE A 124 2.10 17.24 4.31
C ILE A 124 3.16 18.08 5.04
N GLY A 125 4.33 17.49 5.31
CA GLY A 125 5.51 18.19 5.84
C GLY A 125 5.36 18.69 7.27
N LYS A 126 4.46 18.11 8.07
CA LYS A 126 4.20 18.55 9.46
C LYS A 126 5.05 17.85 10.51
N VAL A 127 5.68 16.72 10.17
CA VAL A 127 6.63 16.03 11.06
C VAL A 127 7.92 16.86 11.17
N LYS A 128 8.35 17.10 12.41
CA LYS A 128 9.57 17.85 12.75
C LYS A 128 10.59 16.93 13.44
N GLY A 129 11.86 17.29 13.36
CA GLY A 129 12.94 16.57 14.03
C GLY A 129 13.32 15.24 13.36
N LYS A 130 13.95 14.37 14.14
CA LYS A 130 14.41 13.03 13.73
C LYS A 130 13.53 11.94 14.36
N ARG A 131 13.61 10.73 13.82
CA ARG A 131 12.95 9.53 14.35
C ARG A 131 13.95 8.50 14.87
N LEU A 132 13.46 7.46 15.53
CA LEU A 132 14.22 6.23 15.75
C LEU A 132 14.56 5.53 14.43
N PRO A 133 15.63 4.72 14.39
CA PRO A 133 15.82 3.70 13.35
C PRO A 133 14.54 2.94 13.03
N LEU A 134 14.23 2.80 11.75
CA LEU A 134 13.01 2.17 11.25
C LEU A 134 13.34 1.14 10.18
N ILE A 135 12.88 -0.09 10.43
CA ILE A 135 13.00 -1.23 9.51
C ILE A 135 11.60 -1.69 9.15
N GLN A 136 11.34 -1.97 7.88
CA GLN A 136 10.04 -2.44 7.41
C GLN A 136 10.14 -3.81 6.73
N ILE A 137 9.24 -4.71 7.12
CA ILE A 137 9.19 -6.09 6.67
C ILE A 137 7.73 -6.40 6.27
N PRO A 138 7.38 -6.20 4.99
CA PRO A 138 6.01 -6.44 4.53
C PRO A 138 5.68 -7.94 4.52
N THR A 139 4.49 -8.28 5.00
CA THR A 139 3.90 -9.63 4.88
C THR A 139 2.78 -9.69 3.86
N THR A 140 2.55 -8.59 3.13
CA THR A 140 1.55 -8.46 2.07
C THR A 140 2.15 -7.83 0.83
N ALA A 141 1.85 -8.37 -0.35
CA ALA A 141 2.19 -7.78 -1.62
C ALA A 141 1.06 -6.87 -2.11
N GLY A 142 1.03 -5.62 -1.62
CA GLY A 142 0.01 -4.63 -2.03
C GLY A 142 0.37 -3.17 -1.74
N THR A 143 0.33 -2.80 -0.47
CA THR A 143 0.37 -1.38 -0.06
C THR A 143 1.66 -0.65 -0.43
N GLY A 144 2.77 -1.36 -0.59
CA GLY A 144 4.11 -0.77 -0.77
C GLY A 144 4.54 0.14 0.39
N SER A 145 3.84 0.10 1.54
CA SER A 145 4.04 1.02 2.67
C SER A 145 5.46 0.95 3.22
N GLU A 146 6.15 -0.19 3.09
CA GLU A 146 7.57 -0.32 3.44
C GLU A 146 8.47 0.70 2.72
N SER A 147 8.06 1.14 1.54
CA SER A 147 8.80 2.05 0.65
C SER A 147 8.23 3.46 0.57
N THR A 148 7.21 3.81 1.35
CA THR A 148 6.55 5.14 1.27
C THR A 148 6.83 6.03 2.47
N ASN A 149 6.75 7.34 2.26
CA ASN A 149 6.76 8.37 3.31
C ASN A 149 5.35 8.75 3.79
N ILE A 150 4.39 7.84 3.65
CA ILE A 150 2.96 8.06 3.90
C ILE A 150 2.51 7.11 5.00
N THR A 151 1.64 7.61 5.87
CA THR A 151 0.86 6.79 6.82
C THR A 151 -0.59 7.24 6.79
N ILE A 152 -1.52 6.29 6.82
CA ILE A 152 -2.96 6.54 6.89
C ILE A 152 -3.51 5.99 8.21
N LEU A 153 -4.18 6.84 8.99
CA LEU A 153 -4.91 6.45 10.20
C LEU A 153 -6.41 6.70 10.04
N THR A 154 -7.19 5.94 10.80
CA THR A 154 -8.61 6.22 11.00
C THR A 154 -8.78 7.22 12.15
N THR A 155 -9.50 8.31 11.88
CA THR A 155 -9.81 9.39 12.82
C THR A 155 -11.32 9.52 12.94
N GLY A 156 -11.82 9.78 14.16
CA GLY A 156 -13.25 9.70 14.45
C GLY A 156 -13.80 8.30 14.16
N GLU A 157 -15.03 8.23 13.66
CA GLU A 157 -15.69 6.94 13.36
C GLU A 157 -15.31 6.37 11.99
N THR A 158 -15.14 7.21 10.96
CA THR A 158 -15.02 6.74 9.56
C THR A 158 -14.01 7.50 8.69
N THR A 159 -13.30 8.50 9.24
CA THR A 159 -12.47 9.40 8.42
C THR A 159 -11.03 8.94 8.31
N LYS A 160 -10.52 8.78 7.08
CA LYS A 160 -9.10 8.50 6.81
C LYS A 160 -8.30 9.79 6.77
N MET A 161 -7.26 9.89 7.59
CA MET A 161 -6.32 11.00 7.59
C MET A 161 -4.90 10.53 7.34
N GLY A 162 -4.17 11.29 6.50
CA GLY A 162 -2.81 10.97 6.10
C GLY A 162 -1.75 11.87 6.74
N VAL A 163 -0.61 11.28 7.08
CA VAL A 163 0.65 11.97 7.37
C VAL A 163 1.61 11.71 6.21
N VAL A 164 2.16 12.76 5.62
CA VAL A 164 3.16 12.65 4.55
C VAL A 164 4.39 13.44 4.95
N ALA A 165 5.50 12.75 5.22
CA ALA A 165 6.74 13.40 5.61
C ALA A 165 7.95 12.49 5.43
N ASN A 166 9.09 13.05 4.99
CA ASN A 166 10.29 12.28 4.64
C ASN A 166 10.86 11.46 5.80
N GLN A 167 10.60 11.88 7.03
CA GLN A 167 10.95 11.13 8.24
C GLN A 167 10.25 9.76 8.32
N LEU A 168 9.16 9.55 7.58
CA LEU A 168 8.42 8.28 7.56
C LEU A 168 9.06 7.23 6.65
N TYR A 169 10.04 7.57 5.80
CA TYR A 169 10.79 6.56 5.07
C TYR A 169 11.54 5.65 6.05
N ALA A 170 11.53 4.34 5.77
CA ALA A 170 12.36 3.38 6.48
C ALA A 170 13.84 3.59 6.15
N ASP A 171 14.73 3.22 7.07
CA ASP A 171 16.16 3.13 6.78
C ASP A 171 16.48 1.87 5.97
N LYS A 172 15.71 0.80 6.22
CA LYS A 172 15.92 -0.55 5.68
C LYS A 172 14.57 -1.19 5.39
N VAL A 173 14.48 -1.84 4.23
CA VAL A 173 13.37 -2.70 3.85
C VAL A 173 13.89 -4.12 3.62
N LEU A 174 13.22 -5.12 4.18
CA LEU A 174 13.46 -6.52 3.90
C LEU A 174 12.23 -7.13 3.22
N LEU A 175 12.34 -7.40 1.92
CA LEU A 175 11.34 -8.11 1.14
C LEU A 175 11.60 -9.61 1.24
N ASP A 176 10.82 -10.27 2.10
CA ASP A 176 10.84 -11.72 2.27
C ASP A 176 9.56 -12.34 1.73
N GLY A 177 9.63 -12.93 0.53
CA GLY A 177 8.49 -13.56 -0.14
C GLY A 177 7.88 -14.71 0.67
N GLU A 178 8.66 -15.37 1.54
CA GLU A 178 8.18 -16.48 2.37
C GLU A 178 7.04 -16.04 3.30
N LEU A 179 7.12 -14.79 3.80
CA LEU A 179 6.12 -14.22 4.69
C LEU A 179 4.76 -13.98 4.03
N THR A 180 4.68 -14.11 2.70
CA THR A 180 3.43 -13.93 1.94
C THR A 180 2.73 -15.24 1.60
N VAL A 181 3.39 -16.41 1.77
CA VAL A 181 2.87 -17.73 1.39
C VAL A 181 1.54 -18.06 2.08
N GLY A 182 1.41 -17.70 3.36
CA GLY A 182 0.22 -17.96 4.17
C GLY A 182 -0.97 -17.04 3.90
N LEU A 183 -0.86 -16.06 3.00
CA LEU A 183 -1.98 -15.18 2.67
C LEU A 183 -3.07 -15.94 1.92
N PRO A 184 -4.35 -15.83 2.35
CA PRO A 184 -5.43 -16.46 1.61
C PRO A 184 -5.58 -15.85 0.21
N ASN A 185 -6.20 -16.63 -0.69
CA ASN A 185 -6.37 -16.28 -2.10
C ASN A 185 -7.02 -14.89 -2.27
N LEU A 186 -8.15 -14.63 -1.60
CA LEU A 186 -8.87 -13.37 -1.73
C LEU A 186 -8.03 -12.16 -1.29
N GLN A 187 -7.28 -12.28 -0.20
CA GLN A 187 -6.37 -11.24 0.25
C GLN A 187 -5.22 -11.04 -0.74
N THR A 188 -4.66 -12.12 -1.29
CA THR A 188 -3.62 -12.07 -2.33
C THR A 188 -4.12 -11.33 -3.58
N ALA A 189 -5.34 -11.63 -4.03
CA ALA A 189 -5.98 -10.97 -5.15
C ALA A 189 -6.21 -9.48 -4.86
N ALA A 190 -6.86 -9.16 -3.73
CA ALA A 190 -7.19 -7.80 -3.35
C ALA A 190 -5.94 -6.92 -3.20
N THR A 191 -4.89 -7.39 -2.51
CA THR A 191 -3.65 -6.62 -2.34
C THR A 191 -2.84 -6.55 -3.63
N GLY A 192 -2.85 -7.59 -4.46
CA GLY A 192 -2.16 -7.57 -5.74
C GLY A 192 -2.78 -6.58 -6.72
N ILE A 193 -4.12 -6.53 -6.79
CA ILE A 193 -4.85 -5.55 -7.60
C ILE A 193 -4.60 -4.13 -7.08
N ASP A 194 -4.59 -3.94 -5.76
CA ASP A 194 -4.23 -2.67 -5.12
C ASP A 194 -2.86 -2.15 -5.58
N ALA A 195 -1.83 -3.00 -5.59
CA ALA A 195 -0.51 -2.66 -6.12
C ALA A 195 -0.55 -2.27 -7.60
N MET A 196 -1.39 -2.91 -8.41
CA MET A 196 -1.58 -2.52 -9.82
C MET A 196 -2.27 -1.16 -9.92
N VAL A 197 -3.26 -0.87 -9.07
CA VAL A 197 -3.89 0.45 -8.99
C VAL A 197 -2.84 1.51 -8.67
N HIS A 198 -1.98 1.28 -7.68
CA HIS A 198 -0.86 2.18 -7.36
C HIS A 198 -0.01 2.49 -8.59
N ALA A 199 0.41 1.45 -9.33
CA ALA A 199 1.22 1.61 -10.53
C ALA A 199 0.47 2.38 -11.63
N ILE A 200 -0.79 2.02 -11.91
CA ILE A 200 -1.61 2.65 -12.96
C ILE A 200 -1.88 4.12 -12.65
N GLU A 201 -2.28 4.44 -11.41
CA GLU A 201 -2.58 5.82 -11.03
C GLU A 201 -1.32 6.67 -10.95
N ALA A 202 -0.19 6.13 -10.47
CA ALA A 202 1.10 6.82 -10.51
C ALA A 202 1.55 7.13 -11.95
N TYR A 203 1.27 6.21 -12.90
CA TYR A 203 1.61 6.39 -14.31
C TYR A 203 0.67 7.37 -15.03
N THR A 204 -0.57 7.53 -14.59
CA THR A 204 -1.60 8.30 -15.32
C THR A 204 -2.03 9.59 -14.63
N GLY A 205 -1.59 9.82 -13.39
CA GLY A 205 -1.81 11.05 -12.64
C GLY A 205 -1.12 12.29 -13.23
N LYS A 206 -1.66 13.47 -12.90
CA LYS A 206 -1.17 14.77 -13.38
C LYS A 206 -0.04 15.35 -12.53
N LEU A 207 -0.14 15.20 -11.22
CA LEU A 207 0.72 15.87 -10.24
C LEU A 207 1.98 15.03 -10.00
N LYS A 208 3.13 15.69 -10.05
CA LYS A 208 4.45 15.09 -9.76
C LYS A 208 4.82 13.87 -10.61
N LYS A 209 4.07 13.57 -11.68
CA LYS A 209 4.44 12.55 -12.67
C LYS A 209 5.86 12.80 -13.14
N ASN A 210 6.68 11.75 -13.14
CA ASN A 210 8.10 11.85 -13.46
C ASN A 210 8.64 10.55 -14.07
N PRO A 211 9.74 10.62 -14.85
CA PRO A 211 10.25 9.45 -15.58
C PRO A 211 10.69 8.27 -14.69
N LEU A 212 11.12 8.52 -13.45
CA LEU A 212 11.53 7.45 -12.52
C LEU A 212 10.31 6.71 -11.97
N SER A 213 9.27 7.44 -11.56
CA SER A 213 8.00 6.85 -11.13
C SER A 213 7.35 6.07 -12.28
N ASP A 214 7.46 6.57 -13.52
CA ASP A 214 6.98 5.87 -14.71
C ASP A 214 7.72 4.55 -14.94
N ALA A 215 9.04 4.54 -14.78
CA ALA A 215 9.84 3.32 -14.91
C ALA A 215 9.44 2.27 -13.86
N PHE A 216 9.29 2.68 -12.60
CA PHE A 216 8.87 1.78 -11.52
C PHE A 216 7.43 1.31 -11.67
N ALA A 217 6.50 2.18 -12.07
CA ALA A 217 5.11 1.81 -12.33
C ALA A 217 4.99 0.76 -13.45
N ARG A 218 5.74 0.91 -14.55
CA ARG A 218 5.73 -0.08 -15.64
C ARG A 218 6.31 -1.42 -15.20
N GLU A 219 7.45 -1.44 -14.52
CA GLU A 219 8.05 -2.69 -14.05
C GLU A 219 7.19 -3.36 -12.97
N ALA A 220 6.60 -2.58 -12.06
CA ALA A 220 5.63 -3.07 -11.10
C ALA A 220 4.46 -3.75 -11.79
N LEU A 221 3.80 -3.07 -12.74
CA LEU A 221 2.63 -3.59 -13.43
C LEU A 221 2.96 -4.85 -14.23
N LYS A 222 4.14 -4.91 -14.85
CA LYS A 222 4.63 -6.10 -15.55
C LYS A 222 4.80 -7.30 -14.61
N LEU A 223 5.49 -7.11 -13.48
CA LEU A 223 5.71 -8.18 -12.49
C LEU A 223 4.37 -8.65 -11.90
N LEU A 224 3.52 -7.71 -11.49
CA LEU A 224 2.25 -8.03 -10.86
C LEU A 224 1.31 -8.76 -11.82
N SER A 225 1.14 -8.25 -13.04
CA SER A 225 0.18 -8.80 -14.01
C SER A 225 0.57 -10.20 -14.49
N ALA A 226 1.87 -10.47 -14.61
CA ALA A 226 2.38 -11.78 -14.99
C ALA A 226 2.25 -12.84 -13.88
N ASN A 227 2.12 -12.45 -12.60
CA ASN A 227 2.24 -13.38 -11.48
C ASN A 227 1.01 -13.48 -10.57
N ILE A 228 0.08 -12.50 -10.59
CA ILE A 228 -1.03 -12.48 -9.62
C ILE A 228 -1.92 -13.72 -9.69
N VAL A 229 -2.23 -14.22 -10.88
CA VAL A 229 -3.10 -15.40 -11.07
C VAL A 229 -2.41 -16.64 -10.50
N THR A 230 -1.10 -16.81 -10.77
CA THR A 230 -0.30 -17.90 -10.20
C THR A 230 -0.25 -17.79 -8.69
N ALA A 231 0.02 -16.61 -8.12
CA ALA A 231 0.08 -16.42 -6.67
C ALA A 231 -1.27 -16.66 -5.97
N CYS A 232 -2.39 -16.43 -6.67
CA CYS A 232 -3.73 -16.74 -6.15
C CYS A 232 -4.04 -18.24 -6.24
N ASN A 233 -3.72 -18.89 -7.35
CA ASN A 233 -4.04 -20.31 -7.59
C ASN A 233 -3.09 -21.27 -6.86
N ASP A 234 -1.82 -20.90 -6.75
CA ASP A 234 -0.78 -21.62 -6.02
C ASP A 234 -0.03 -20.66 -5.08
N GLY A 235 -0.57 -20.52 -3.87
CA GLY A 235 -0.01 -19.64 -2.84
C GLY A 235 1.39 -20.04 -2.35
N HIS A 236 1.89 -21.23 -2.71
CA HIS A 236 3.23 -21.71 -2.35
C HIS A 236 4.25 -21.48 -3.49
N ASN A 237 3.82 -20.96 -4.63
CA ASN A 237 4.71 -20.66 -5.75
C ASN A 237 5.69 -19.54 -5.36
N LYS A 238 6.94 -19.92 -5.09
CA LYS A 238 7.98 -19.02 -4.60
C LYS A 238 8.20 -17.85 -5.56
N GLU A 239 8.38 -18.13 -6.84
CA GLU A 239 8.70 -17.15 -7.86
C GLU A 239 7.58 -16.11 -8.00
N ALA A 240 6.32 -16.57 -8.00
CA ALA A 240 5.16 -15.68 -8.06
C ALA A 240 5.05 -14.81 -6.80
N ARG A 241 5.28 -15.37 -5.60
CA ARG A 241 5.26 -14.61 -4.33
C ARG A 241 6.36 -13.54 -4.30
N GLU A 242 7.58 -13.88 -4.68
CA GLU A 242 8.70 -12.92 -4.75
C GLU A 242 8.43 -11.81 -5.78
N ALA A 243 7.93 -12.17 -6.98
CA ALA A 243 7.60 -11.21 -8.03
C ALA A 243 6.46 -10.27 -7.62
N MET A 244 5.42 -10.80 -6.96
CA MET A 244 4.32 -9.98 -6.44
C MET A 244 4.81 -9.00 -5.38
N LEU A 245 5.65 -9.45 -4.43
CA LEU A 245 6.16 -8.59 -3.36
C LEU A 245 7.09 -7.50 -3.90
N LEU A 246 7.98 -7.83 -4.83
CA LEU A 246 8.82 -6.84 -5.50
C LEU A 246 7.99 -5.87 -6.34
N GLY A 247 6.99 -6.36 -7.07
CA GLY A 247 6.08 -5.52 -7.85
C GLY A 247 5.31 -4.52 -6.98
N ALA A 248 4.80 -4.96 -5.83
CA ALA A 248 4.13 -4.08 -4.87
C ALA A 248 5.08 -3.03 -4.28
N ASN A 249 6.33 -3.41 -4.01
CA ASN A 249 7.35 -2.48 -3.53
C ASN A 249 7.66 -1.38 -4.57
N LEU A 250 7.83 -1.76 -5.84
CA LEU A 250 8.07 -0.83 -6.94
C LEU A 250 6.86 0.09 -7.17
N ALA A 251 5.64 -0.43 -7.08
CA ALA A 251 4.43 0.38 -7.12
C ALA A 251 4.39 1.39 -5.98
N GLY A 252 4.79 0.97 -4.76
CA GLY A 252 4.98 1.82 -3.59
C GLY A 252 5.92 3.00 -3.83
N GLN A 253 7.11 2.72 -4.37
CA GLN A 253 8.09 3.74 -4.72
C GLN A 253 7.58 4.69 -5.82
N ALA A 254 6.83 4.18 -6.79
CA ALA A 254 6.22 4.99 -7.84
C ALA A 254 5.18 5.96 -7.25
N PHE A 255 4.21 5.47 -6.48
CA PHE A 255 3.11 6.31 -6.03
C PHE A 255 3.47 7.29 -4.90
N ALA A 256 4.52 6.98 -4.12
CA ALA A 256 5.08 7.91 -3.14
C ALA A 256 5.59 9.21 -3.79
N ASN A 257 6.02 9.12 -5.06
CA ASN A 257 6.62 10.22 -5.82
C ASN A 257 5.70 10.77 -6.92
N SER A 258 4.76 9.97 -7.42
CA SER A 258 3.70 10.35 -8.35
C SER A 258 2.36 9.87 -7.78
N PRO A 259 1.60 10.71 -7.04
CA PRO A 259 0.48 10.26 -6.22
C PRO A 259 -0.61 9.49 -6.98
N VAL A 260 -1.48 8.84 -6.21
CA VAL A 260 -2.69 8.14 -6.68
C VAL A 260 -3.85 9.09 -7.01
N GLY A 261 -4.95 8.57 -7.58
CA GLY A 261 -6.02 9.35 -8.20
C GLY A 261 -7.43 8.92 -7.77
N ALA A 262 -8.35 8.89 -8.75
CA ALA A 262 -9.77 8.67 -8.49
C ALA A 262 -10.10 7.26 -7.97
N VAL A 263 -9.35 6.20 -8.30
CA VAL A 263 -9.63 4.86 -7.77
C VAL A 263 -9.55 4.90 -6.24
N HIS A 264 -8.47 5.46 -5.70
CA HIS A 264 -8.30 5.64 -4.26
C HIS A 264 -9.34 6.59 -3.66
N ALA A 265 -9.65 7.69 -4.35
CA ALA A 265 -10.64 8.66 -3.88
C ALA A 265 -12.04 8.05 -3.69
N LEU A 266 -12.46 7.18 -4.62
CA LEU A 266 -13.74 6.47 -4.55
C LEU A 266 -13.65 5.18 -3.68
N ALA A 267 -12.46 4.65 -3.43
CA ALA A 267 -12.28 3.50 -2.54
C ALA A 267 -12.42 3.87 -1.05
N TYR A 268 -11.95 5.06 -0.64
CA TYR A 268 -11.93 5.45 0.78
C TYR A 268 -13.32 5.45 1.46
N PRO A 269 -14.39 6.01 0.86
CA PRO A 269 -15.73 5.95 1.46
C PRO A 269 -16.24 4.51 1.65
N LEU A 270 -15.92 3.60 0.73
CA LEU A 270 -16.30 2.18 0.86
C LEU A 270 -15.66 1.54 2.10
N GLY A 271 -14.36 1.79 2.32
CA GLY A 271 -13.66 1.30 3.52
C GLY A 271 -14.19 1.93 4.80
N GLY A 272 -14.52 3.22 4.78
CA GLY A 272 -15.06 3.95 5.93
C GLY A 272 -16.45 3.49 6.35
N HIS A 273 -17.39 3.34 5.41
CA HIS A 273 -18.79 3.02 5.71
C HIS A 273 -19.09 1.53 5.86
N TYR A 274 -18.36 0.67 5.14
CA TYR A 274 -18.62 -0.77 5.10
C TYR A 274 -17.51 -1.61 5.75
N HIS A 275 -16.48 -0.97 6.30
CA HIS A 275 -15.32 -1.64 6.90
C HIS A 275 -14.66 -2.66 5.97
N LEU A 276 -14.69 -2.38 4.66
CA LEU A 276 -14.11 -3.24 3.64
C LEU A 276 -12.59 -3.05 3.59
N PRO A 277 -11.81 -4.13 3.40
CA PRO A 277 -10.37 -4.03 3.24
C PRO A 277 -9.98 -3.11 2.08
N HIS A 278 -8.96 -2.27 2.29
CA HIS A 278 -8.55 -1.25 1.32
C HIS A 278 -8.34 -1.78 -0.11
N GLY A 279 -7.54 -2.83 -0.27
CA GLY A 279 -7.26 -3.39 -1.59
C GLY A 279 -8.51 -3.91 -2.32
N LEU A 280 -9.50 -4.39 -1.57
CA LEU A 280 -10.78 -4.82 -2.14
C LEU A 280 -11.59 -3.61 -2.66
N THR A 281 -11.61 -2.51 -1.90
CA THR A 281 -12.30 -1.29 -2.33
C THR A 281 -11.67 -0.66 -3.58
N ASN A 282 -10.34 -0.70 -3.70
CA ASN A 282 -9.64 -0.28 -4.93
C ASN A 282 -9.96 -1.21 -6.12
N ALA A 283 -9.98 -2.52 -5.91
CA ALA A 283 -10.34 -3.49 -6.95
C ALA A 283 -11.75 -3.26 -7.51
N LEU A 284 -12.72 -3.00 -6.64
CA LEU A 284 -14.12 -2.73 -7.02
C LEU A 284 -14.27 -1.46 -7.86
N MET A 285 -13.46 -0.43 -7.60
CA MET A 285 -13.55 0.85 -8.31
C MET A 285 -12.64 0.95 -9.54
N LEU A 286 -11.69 0.03 -9.72
CA LEU A 286 -10.71 0.09 -10.82
C LEU A 286 -11.38 0.11 -12.20
N GLY A 287 -12.27 -0.84 -12.49
CA GLY A 287 -12.91 -0.99 -13.81
C GLY A 287 -13.64 0.28 -14.28
N PRO A 288 -14.62 0.81 -13.51
CA PRO A 288 -15.32 2.04 -13.86
C PRO A 288 -14.38 3.23 -14.06
N VAL A 289 -13.39 3.40 -13.16
CA VAL A 289 -12.47 4.54 -13.23
C VAL A 289 -11.55 4.44 -14.44
N LEU A 290 -11.04 3.25 -14.78
CA LEU A 290 -10.26 3.05 -16.02
C LEU A 290 -11.06 3.50 -17.24
N ARG A 291 -12.31 3.03 -17.39
CA ARG A 291 -13.18 3.42 -18.52
C ARG A 291 -13.41 4.92 -18.57
N PHE A 292 -13.65 5.55 -17.43
CA PHE A 292 -13.84 7.00 -17.35
C PHE A 292 -12.59 7.78 -17.72
N ASN A 293 -11.43 7.34 -17.24
CA ASN A 293 -10.14 8.00 -17.45
C ASN A 293 -9.63 7.87 -18.88
N MET A 294 -10.11 6.90 -19.67
CA MET A 294 -9.78 6.78 -21.10
C MET A 294 -10.00 8.08 -21.89
N LYS A 295 -10.91 8.96 -21.46
CA LYS A 295 -11.16 10.28 -22.09
C LYS A 295 -9.88 11.13 -22.21
N ALA A 296 -8.92 10.97 -21.30
CA ALA A 296 -7.63 11.69 -21.31
C ALA A 296 -6.40 10.76 -21.24
N ALA A 297 -6.55 9.55 -20.70
CA ALA A 297 -5.44 8.62 -20.45
C ALA A 297 -5.29 7.51 -21.52
N ALA A 298 -6.04 7.56 -22.63
CA ALA A 298 -6.01 6.50 -23.65
C ALA A 298 -4.59 6.19 -24.17
N HIS A 299 -3.79 7.20 -24.50
CA HIS A 299 -2.40 7.02 -24.94
C HIS A 299 -1.53 6.33 -23.87
N LEU A 300 -1.66 6.72 -22.60
CA LEU A 300 -0.93 6.09 -21.49
C LEU A 300 -1.39 4.65 -21.23
N TYR A 301 -2.68 4.36 -21.35
CA TYR A 301 -3.20 3.01 -21.25
C TYR A 301 -2.78 2.14 -22.44
N ALA A 302 -2.58 2.71 -23.63
CA ALA A 302 -1.99 1.99 -24.75
C ALA A 302 -0.53 1.59 -24.46
N GLU A 303 0.26 2.47 -23.85
CA GLU A 303 1.62 2.17 -23.39
C GLU A 303 1.63 1.08 -22.29
N LEU A 304 0.75 1.18 -21.29
CA LEU A 304 0.60 0.14 -20.27
C LEU A 304 0.10 -1.19 -20.87
N GLY A 305 -0.69 -1.12 -21.94
CA GLY A 305 -1.10 -2.26 -22.74
C GLY A 305 0.08 -3.03 -23.36
N ASP A 306 1.15 -2.33 -23.77
CA ASP A 306 2.38 -2.98 -24.24
C ASP A 306 3.14 -3.65 -23.08
N VAL A 307 3.18 -2.99 -21.92
CA VAL A 307 3.86 -3.48 -20.70
C VAL A 307 3.27 -4.81 -20.23
N VAL A 308 1.95 -4.94 -20.25
CA VAL A 308 1.24 -6.16 -19.83
C VAL A 308 1.04 -7.17 -20.97
N GLY A 309 1.57 -6.89 -22.17
CA GLY A 309 1.58 -7.84 -23.28
C GLY A 309 0.24 -8.01 -24.01
N THR A 310 -0.61 -6.98 -24.06
CA THR A 310 -1.86 -7.06 -24.85
C THR A 310 -1.62 -7.13 -26.36
N HIS A 311 -0.46 -6.63 -26.83
CA HIS A 311 0.01 -6.63 -28.23
C HIS A 311 -1.04 -6.22 -29.29
N THR A 312 -2.02 -5.42 -28.89
CA THR A 312 -3.11 -5.00 -29.78
C THR A 312 -2.58 -3.97 -30.78
N LYS A 313 -2.81 -4.20 -32.06
CA LYS A 313 -2.54 -3.22 -33.13
C LYS A 313 -3.76 -2.30 -33.28
N GLY A 314 -3.53 -1.04 -33.66
CA GLY A 314 -4.60 -0.09 -33.91
C GLY A 314 -4.32 1.29 -33.30
N THR A 315 -5.37 2.08 -33.21
CA THR A 315 -5.36 3.41 -32.59
C THR A 315 -5.10 3.32 -31.08
N GLU A 316 -4.68 4.42 -30.46
CA GLU A 316 -4.50 4.51 -29.00
C GLU A 316 -5.78 4.14 -28.24
N ILE A 317 -6.95 4.49 -28.79
CA ILE A 317 -8.25 4.17 -28.18
C ILE A 317 -8.48 2.65 -28.17
N GLU A 318 -8.23 1.96 -29.28
CA GLU A 318 -8.40 0.50 -29.37
C GLU A 318 -7.43 -0.23 -28.44
N ARG A 319 -6.17 0.21 -28.41
CA ARG A 319 -5.14 -0.33 -27.51
C ARG A 319 -5.46 -0.09 -26.04
N SER A 320 -5.98 1.10 -25.72
CA SER A 320 -6.46 1.43 -24.38
C SER A 320 -7.63 0.54 -23.96
N LYS A 321 -8.58 0.25 -24.85
CA LYS A 321 -9.70 -0.68 -24.55
C LYS A 321 -9.17 -2.08 -24.26
N ALA A 322 -8.23 -2.57 -25.06
CA ALA A 322 -7.59 -3.87 -24.83
C ALA A 322 -6.88 -3.94 -23.48
N PHE A 323 -6.23 -2.86 -23.03
CA PHE A 323 -5.66 -2.77 -21.68
C PHE A 323 -6.74 -2.87 -20.59
N VAL A 324 -7.86 -2.13 -20.71
CA VAL A 324 -8.95 -2.21 -19.74
C VAL A 324 -9.57 -3.62 -19.69
N GLU A 325 -9.83 -4.23 -20.85
CA GLU A 325 -10.34 -5.59 -20.96
C GLU A 325 -9.38 -6.63 -20.36
N PHE A 326 -8.07 -6.45 -20.56
CA PHE A 326 -7.04 -7.28 -19.93
C PHE A 326 -7.11 -7.18 -18.40
N MET A 327 -7.18 -5.97 -17.84
CA MET A 327 -7.28 -5.78 -16.39
C MET A 327 -8.56 -6.41 -15.82
N GLU A 328 -9.70 -6.26 -16.50
CA GLU A 328 -10.94 -6.92 -16.08
C GLU A 328 -10.89 -8.44 -16.16
N LYS A 329 -10.24 -8.98 -17.20
CA LYS A 329 -10.00 -10.42 -17.32
C LYS A 329 -9.12 -10.92 -16.18
N LEU A 330 -8.03 -10.23 -15.89
CA LEU A 330 -7.12 -10.57 -14.81
C LEU A 330 -7.86 -10.59 -13.46
N MET A 331 -8.63 -9.55 -13.15
CA MET A 331 -9.44 -9.50 -11.93
C MET A 331 -10.40 -10.70 -11.82
N ARG A 332 -11.06 -11.09 -12.91
CA ARG A 332 -11.92 -12.30 -12.94
C ARG A 332 -11.14 -13.56 -12.61
N GLU A 333 -9.94 -13.73 -13.17
CA GLU A 333 -9.11 -14.91 -12.97
C GLU A 333 -8.54 -15.02 -11.55
N THR A 334 -8.38 -13.89 -10.85
CA THR A 334 -7.95 -13.89 -9.43
C THR A 334 -9.07 -14.27 -8.45
N GLY A 335 -10.34 -14.21 -8.85
CA GLY A 335 -11.48 -14.46 -7.98
C GLY A 335 -11.86 -13.31 -7.04
N ALA A 336 -11.29 -12.11 -7.21
CA ALA A 336 -11.69 -10.93 -6.46
C ALA A 336 -13.15 -10.53 -6.78
N PRO A 337 -13.95 -10.11 -5.78
CA PRO A 337 -15.28 -9.53 -6.00
C PRO A 337 -15.20 -8.36 -6.97
N ARG A 338 -16.20 -8.26 -7.85
CA ARG A 338 -16.25 -7.26 -8.93
C ARG A 338 -17.42 -6.31 -8.80
N HIS A 339 -18.38 -6.63 -7.94
CA HIS A 339 -19.58 -5.82 -7.76
C HIS A 339 -19.77 -5.42 -6.30
N LEU A 340 -20.17 -4.17 -6.07
CA LEU A 340 -20.39 -3.62 -4.73
C LEU A 340 -21.44 -4.43 -3.95
N LYS A 341 -22.48 -4.95 -4.62
CA LYS A 341 -23.50 -5.81 -4.02
C LYS A 341 -22.94 -7.12 -3.43
N GLU A 342 -21.82 -7.64 -3.96
CA GLU A 342 -21.19 -8.89 -3.48
C GLU A 342 -20.54 -8.71 -2.12
N VAL A 343 -20.28 -7.47 -1.72
CA VAL A 343 -19.59 -7.10 -0.48
C VAL A 343 -20.51 -6.32 0.48
N GLY A 344 -21.83 -6.41 0.27
CA GLY A 344 -22.84 -5.86 1.18
C GLY A 344 -23.13 -4.37 1.00
N VAL A 345 -22.58 -3.72 -0.04
CA VAL A 345 -22.94 -2.32 -0.36
C VAL A 345 -24.37 -2.27 -0.89
N THR A 346 -25.08 -1.22 -0.52
CA THR A 346 -26.50 -1.01 -0.83
C THR A 346 -26.71 0.14 -1.82
N ASP A 347 -27.70 0.01 -2.71
CA ASP A 347 -28.00 1.01 -3.75
C ASP A 347 -28.32 2.39 -3.15
N ASN A 348 -29.04 2.43 -2.02
CA ASN A 348 -29.37 3.69 -1.34
C ASN A 348 -28.15 4.41 -0.72
N SER A 349 -26.99 3.75 -0.62
CA SER A 349 -25.75 4.36 -0.11
C SER A 349 -24.90 5.01 -1.20
N LEU A 350 -25.15 4.74 -2.49
CA LEU A 350 -24.25 5.18 -3.58
C LEU A 350 -24.14 6.72 -3.65
N ALA A 351 -25.22 7.44 -3.37
CA ALA A 351 -25.21 8.91 -3.33
C ALA A 351 -24.35 9.45 -2.17
N LEU A 352 -24.42 8.82 -0.99
CA LEU A 352 -23.58 9.17 0.15
C LEU A 352 -22.09 8.91 -0.15
N LEU A 353 -21.79 7.73 -0.73
CA LEU A 353 -20.43 7.37 -1.13
C LEU A 353 -19.85 8.35 -2.15
N ALA A 354 -20.65 8.77 -3.15
CA ALA A 354 -20.26 9.78 -4.13
C ALA A 354 -19.93 11.13 -3.46
N SER A 355 -20.80 11.60 -2.57
CA SER A 355 -20.60 12.86 -1.84
C SER A 355 -19.34 12.82 -0.96
N ASP A 356 -19.09 11.70 -0.28
CA ASP A 356 -17.90 11.52 0.55
C ASP A 356 -16.61 11.34 -0.27
N ALA A 357 -16.68 10.77 -1.47
CA ALA A 357 -15.55 10.71 -2.39
C ALA A 357 -15.10 12.11 -2.79
N MET A 358 -16.04 13.06 -2.97
CA MET A 358 -15.72 14.46 -3.30
C MET A 358 -14.94 15.19 -2.20
N LYS A 359 -14.96 14.69 -0.96
CA LYS A 359 -14.13 15.21 0.14
C LYS A 359 -12.65 14.83 -0.03
N GLN A 360 -12.34 13.83 -0.86
CA GLN A 360 -10.96 13.39 -1.14
C GLN A 360 -10.26 14.29 -2.18
N THR A 361 -10.33 15.61 -1.97
CA THR A 361 -9.88 16.64 -2.91
C THR A 361 -8.42 16.43 -3.33
N ARG A 362 -7.53 16.11 -2.38
CA ARG A 362 -6.11 15.82 -2.63
C ARG A 362 -5.88 14.74 -3.70
N LEU A 363 -6.75 13.73 -3.76
CA LEU A 363 -6.65 12.63 -4.70
C LEU A 363 -7.33 12.96 -6.03
N LEU A 364 -8.52 13.55 -5.97
CA LEU A 364 -9.30 13.90 -7.16
C LEU A 364 -8.60 14.91 -8.07
N VAL A 365 -7.90 15.91 -7.50
CA VAL A 365 -7.14 16.90 -8.30
C VAL A 365 -6.00 16.29 -9.11
N ASN A 366 -5.53 15.10 -8.72
CA ASN A 366 -4.46 14.40 -9.42
C ASN A 366 -4.96 13.57 -10.61
N ASN A 367 -6.25 13.23 -10.64
CA ASN A 367 -6.81 12.33 -11.65
C ASN A 367 -6.73 12.95 -13.08
N PRO A 368 -6.40 12.16 -14.12
CA PRO A 368 -6.31 12.63 -15.51
C PRO A 368 -7.57 13.34 -16.00
N VAL A 369 -8.75 12.89 -15.56
CA VAL A 369 -10.05 13.50 -15.87
C VAL A 369 -10.63 14.11 -14.60
N GLU A 370 -11.16 15.32 -14.66
CA GLU A 370 -11.89 15.90 -13.52
C GLU A 370 -13.13 15.05 -13.23
N VAL A 371 -13.34 14.69 -11.95
CA VAL A 371 -14.48 13.88 -11.51
C VAL A 371 -15.45 14.80 -10.78
N THR A 372 -16.67 14.96 -11.31
CA THR A 372 -17.76 15.64 -10.60
C THR A 372 -18.50 14.67 -9.66
N GLU A 373 -19.32 15.17 -8.75
CA GLU A 373 -20.16 14.31 -7.89
C GLU A 373 -21.11 13.43 -8.71
N ALA A 374 -21.63 13.96 -9.83
CA ALA A 374 -22.46 13.21 -10.77
C ALA A 374 -21.67 12.08 -11.46
N ASP A 375 -20.42 12.34 -11.85
CA ASP A 375 -19.54 11.30 -12.38
C ASP A 375 -19.24 10.24 -11.32
N ALA A 376 -18.92 10.65 -10.08
CA ALA A 376 -18.64 9.73 -8.98
C ALA A 376 -19.82 8.80 -8.69
N LEU A 377 -21.05 9.34 -8.67
CA LEU A 377 -22.27 8.55 -8.53
C LEU A 377 -22.44 7.54 -9.67
N GLU A 378 -22.18 7.95 -10.92
CA GLU A 378 -22.26 7.06 -12.07
C GLU A 378 -21.18 5.96 -12.03
N LEU A 379 -19.98 6.27 -11.56
CA LEU A 379 -18.91 5.29 -11.35
C LEU A 379 -19.30 4.24 -10.30
N TYR A 380 -19.93 4.65 -9.19
CA TYR A 380 -20.47 3.72 -8.21
C TYR A 380 -21.60 2.85 -8.78
N ARG A 381 -22.50 3.43 -9.60
CA ARG A 381 -23.56 2.65 -10.28
C ARG A 381 -23.00 1.61 -11.24
N GLN A 382 -21.92 1.93 -11.95
CA GLN A 382 -21.23 0.96 -12.82
C GLN A 382 -20.55 -0.17 -12.03
N ALA A 383 -20.14 0.07 -10.78
CA ALA A 383 -19.57 -0.95 -9.90
C ALA A 383 -20.62 -1.73 -9.10
N PHE A 384 -21.86 -1.26 -8.99
CA PHE A 384 -22.95 -1.96 -8.28
C PHE A 384 -23.45 -3.18 -9.07
#